data_AF-A0A348W818-F1
#
_entry.id   AF-A0A348W818-F1
#
_cell.length_a   1.000
_cell.length_b   1.000
_cell.length_c   1.000
_cell.angle_alpha   90.00
_cell.angle_beta   90.00
_cell.angle_gamma   90.00
#
_symmetry.space_group_name_H-M   'P 1'
#
loop_
_entity.id
_entity.type
_entity.pdbx_description
1 polymer ?
#
loop_
_entity_poly.entity_id
_entity_poly.type
_entity_poly.pdbx_seq_one_letter_code
_entity_poly.pdbx_strand_id
1 'polypeptide(L)'
;SWARTETLPLHGSPRHGFAGTGGIRDRSSHSADAPEGQSDGLTTAASDAAHAAADRARDLGDGISSAAGSARDGLRDSARSAADRAKALRERLAEGTEQLSEEARNRVIAARERAVEARDAAMARARQTRERASDLYEEHPLVAGALAVAVGAAIGAALPRSRTEDAYLGQHSDALMDEAERIFAEEKAKLGEVARAAGEEAKKVARETKADLDENAPGDKNFADALKDKARQSGERVAEAAKSEADKQDLGTVKH
;
A
#
# COMPACT_ATOMS: atom_id res chain seq x y z
N SER A 1 -5.61 43.01 -53.71
CA SER A 1 -6.79 42.50 -54.43
C SER A 1 -7.69 41.83 -53.40
N TRP A 2 -8.74 42.51 -52.92
CA TRP A 2 -10.16 42.23 -53.25
C TRP A 2 -10.57 40.80 -52.88
N ALA A 3 -11.35 40.62 -51.80
CA ALA A 3 -12.82 40.35 -51.80
C ALA A 3 -13.14 38.86 -52.10
N ARG A 4 -14.11 38.12 -51.54
CA ARG A 4 -15.27 38.35 -50.66
C ARG A 4 -16.03 36.97 -50.55
N THR A 5 -16.89 36.82 -49.52
CA THR A 5 -18.12 35.96 -49.33
C THR A 5 -18.01 34.43 -49.24
N GLU A 6 -18.39 33.86 -48.08
CA GLU A 6 -19.68 33.19 -47.71
C GLU A 6 -19.68 31.68 -48.04
N THR A 7 -19.91 30.77 -47.10
CA THR A 7 -21.25 30.37 -46.61
C THR A 7 -21.14 29.40 -45.41
N LEU A 8 -22.10 29.52 -44.48
CA LEU A 8 -22.50 28.63 -43.36
C LEU A 8 -23.09 27.28 -43.88
N PRO A 9 -23.46 26.22 -43.09
CA PRO A 9 -23.99 26.27 -41.71
C PRO A 9 -23.70 25.10 -40.71
N LEU A 10 -23.87 25.45 -39.42
CA LEU A 10 -24.56 24.77 -38.30
C LEU A 10 -24.19 23.31 -37.91
N HIS A 11 -23.87 23.10 -36.62
CA HIS A 11 -24.78 22.50 -35.63
C HIS A 11 -24.25 22.75 -34.21
N GLY A 12 -25.08 23.43 -33.41
CA GLY A 12 -24.79 23.82 -32.03
C GLY A 12 -25.18 22.74 -31.02
N SER A 13 -24.42 22.69 -29.92
CA SER A 13 -24.80 22.04 -28.67
C SER A 13 -24.99 23.11 -27.60
N PRO A 14 -26.20 23.29 -27.04
CA PRO A 14 -26.37 24.12 -25.86
C PRO A 14 -26.34 23.27 -24.58
N ARG A 15 -25.42 23.65 -23.69
CA ARG A 15 -25.50 23.38 -22.25
C ARG A 15 -26.47 24.41 -21.64
N HIS A 16 -27.39 23.96 -20.79
CA HIS A 16 -28.12 24.79 -19.82
C HIS A 16 -28.40 23.88 -18.62
N GLY A 17 -28.13 24.24 -17.36
CA GLY A 17 -28.24 25.56 -16.75
C GLY A 17 -29.55 25.59 -15.96
N PHE A 18 -29.52 25.08 -14.73
CA PHE A 18 -30.66 25.06 -13.81
C PHE A 18 -30.75 26.40 -13.08
N ALA A 19 -31.84 27.16 -13.29
CA ALA A 19 -32.24 28.29 -12.46
C ALA A 19 -33.72 28.62 -12.64
N GLY A 20 -34.47 28.66 -11.53
CA GLY A 20 -35.74 29.39 -11.34
C GLY A 20 -36.96 28.89 -12.13
N THR A 21 -38.23 29.06 -11.75
CA THR A 21 -38.95 29.77 -10.68
C THR A 21 -40.44 29.42 -10.86
N GLY A 22 -41.21 29.32 -9.77
CA GLY A 22 -42.60 29.80 -9.70
C GLY A 22 -43.73 28.98 -10.35
N GLY A 23 -44.82 28.79 -9.58
CA GLY A 23 -46.12 28.37 -10.11
C GLY A 23 -47.09 27.85 -9.05
N ILE A 24 -47.89 28.75 -8.46
CA ILE A 24 -49.07 28.45 -7.64
C ILE A 24 -50.33 28.67 -8.50
N ARG A 25 -51.41 27.92 -8.21
CA ARG A 25 -52.82 28.00 -8.70
C ARG A 25 -53.10 27.06 -9.89
N ASP A 26 -54.23 26.35 -10.01
CA ASP A 26 -55.56 26.45 -9.40
C ASP A 26 -56.33 25.13 -9.65
N ARG A 27 -57.38 24.87 -8.84
CA ARG A 27 -58.63 24.14 -9.16
C ARG A 27 -58.58 22.64 -9.52
N SER A 28 -59.42 21.76 -8.99
CA SER A 28 -60.84 21.95 -8.70
C SER A 28 -61.37 20.89 -7.73
N SER A 29 -62.23 21.36 -6.83
CA SER A 29 -63.16 20.57 -6.02
C SER A 29 -64.30 20.03 -6.89
N HIS A 30 -64.52 18.72 -6.86
CA HIS A 30 -65.81 18.08 -7.13
C HIS A 30 -66.04 17.13 -5.97
N SER A 31 -66.76 17.60 -4.95
CA SER A 31 -68.20 17.36 -4.74
C SER A 31 -68.45 15.93 -4.30
N ALA A 32 -68.71 15.81 -2.99
CA ALA A 32 -69.27 14.64 -2.36
C ALA A 32 -70.58 14.26 -3.04
N ASP A 33 -70.70 12.99 -3.42
CA ASP A 33 -71.98 12.32 -3.49
C ASP A 33 -71.77 10.93 -2.89
N ALA A 34 -72.41 10.71 -1.74
CA ALA A 34 -72.49 9.43 -1.09
C ALA A 34 -73.88 8.86 -1.38
N PRO A 35 -73.97 7.76 -2.15
CA PRO A 35 -75.05 6.82 -1.97
C PRO A 35 -74.58 5.72 -1.02
N GLU A 36 -75.25 5.66 0.12
CA GLU A 36 -75.27 4.48 0.99
C GLU A 36 -75.64 3.24 0.16
N GLY A 37 -74.76 2.23 0.16
CA GLY A 37 -75.11 0.92 -0.35
C GLY A 37 -73.91 0.10 -0.84
N GLN A 38 -73.61 -0.95 -0.09
CA GLN A 38 -72.92 -2.17 -0.53
C GLN A 38 -71.38 -2.11 -0.67
N SER A 39 -70.76 -3.13 -0.08
CA SER A 39 -69.37 -3.25 0.33
C SER A 39 -68.38 -3.76 -0.73
N ASP A 40 -68.69 -3.65 -2.03
CA ASP A 40 -67.91 -4.34 -3.08
C ASP A 40 -67.14 -3.43 -4.06
N GLY A 41 -67.07 -2.11 -3.81
CA GLY A 41 -66.37 -1.17 -4.70
C GLY A 41 -64.89 -0.90 -4.38
N LEU A 42 -64.44 -1.21 -3.16
CA LEU A 42 -63.07 -0.93 -2.70
C LEU A 42 -62.06 -2.00 -3.12
N THR A 43 -62.52 -3.20 -3.48
CA THR A 43 -61.67 -4.32 -3.89
C THR A 43 -61.19 -4.16 -5.33
N THR A 44 -61.99 -3.61 -6.24
CA THR A 44 -61.63 -3.50 -7.66
C THR A 44 -60.58 -2.42 -7.93
N ALA A 45 -60.71 -1.23 -7.35
CA ALA A 45 -59.72 -0.16 -7.52
C ALA A 45 -58.37 -0.49 -6.86
N ALA A 46 -58.39 -1.21 -5.73
CA ALA A 46 -57.19 -1.72 -5.08
C ALA A 46 -56.55 -2.89 -5.85
N SER A 47 -57.36 -3.74 -6.48
CA SER A 47 -56.87 -4.86 -7.29
C SER A 47 -56.27 -4.42 -8.61
N ASP A 48 -56.83 -3.40 -9.28
CA ASP A 48 -56.28 -2.88 -10.53
C ASP A 48 -54.94 -2.16 -10.31
N ALA A 49 -54.80 -1.42 -9.20
CA ALA A 49 -53.53 -0.83 -8.79
C ALA A 49 -52.50 -1.90 -8.37
N ALA A 50 -52.95 -2.98 -7.72
CA ALA A 50 -52.10 -4.10 -7.35
C ALA A 50 -51.66 -4.94 -8.57
N HIS A 51 -52.51 -5.13 -9.58
CA HIS A 51 -52.17 -5.81 -10.82
C HIS A 51 -51.23 -4.97 -11.69
N ALA A 52 -51.45 -3.66 -11.80
CA ALA A 52 -50.53 -2.75 -12.50
C ALA A 52 -49.16 -2.60 -11.80
N ALA A 53 -49.10 -2.79 -10.47
CA ALA A 53 -47.85 -2.85 -9.72
C ALA A 53 -47.17 -4.22 -9.85
N ALA A 54 -47.94 -5.31 -9.88
CA ALA A 54 -47.42 -6.67 -10.03
C ALA A 54 -46.81 -6.91 -11.43
N ASP A 55 -47.40 -6.35 -12.48
CA ASP A 55 -46.86 -6.50 -13.83
C ASP A 55 -45.59 -5.65 -14.05
N ARG A 56 -45.53 -4.43 -13.48
CA ARG A 56 -44.28 -3.65 -13.44
C ARG A 56 -43.19 -4.29 -12.58
N ALA A 57 -43.56 -5.04 -11.53
CA ALA A 57 -42.59 -5.80 -10.73
C ALA A 57 -42.05 -7.03 -11.46
N ARG A 58 -42.83 -7.66 -12.35
CA ARG A 58 -42.39 -8.79 -13.19
C ARG A 58 -41.45 -8.33 -14.32
N ASP A 59 -41.73 -7.20 -14.97
CA ASP A 59 -40.83 -6.62 -15.99
C ASP A 59 -39.48 -6.13 -15.40
N LEU A 60 -39.48 -5.69 -14.14
CA LEU A 60 -38.25 -5.39 -13.40
C LEU A 60 -37.52 -6.65 -12.90
N GLY A 61 -38.23 -7.77 -12.75
CA GLY A 61 -37.69 -9.08 -12.35
C GLY A 61 -36.80 -9.71 -13.42
N ASP A 62 -37.19 -9.61 -14.69
CA ASP A 62 -36.42 -10.20 -15.80
C ASP A 62 -35.19 -9.35 -16.18
N GLY A 63 -35.24 -8.02 -16.02
CA GLY A 63 -34.10 -7.11 -16.21
C GLY A 63 -33.04 -7.15 -15.09
N ILE A 64 -33.44 -7.46 -13.85
CA ILE A 64 -32.50 -7.70 -12.73
C ILE A 64 -31.90 -9.11 -12.79
N SER A 65 -32.63 -10.10 -13.31
CA SER A 65 -32.15 -11.50 -13.39
C SER A 65 -30.92 -11.68 -14.28
N SER A 66 -30.78 -10.89 -15.35
CA SER A 66 -29.69 -10.98 -16.33
C SER A 66 -28.43 -10.18 -15.92
N ALA A 67 -28.59 -9.06 -15.23
CA ALA A 67 -27.50 -8.33 -14.56
C ALA A 67 -27.00 -9.05 -13.30
N ALA A 68 -27.89 -9.73 -12.56
CA ALA A 68 -27.52 -10.57 -11.42
C ALA A 68 -26.89 -11.91 -11.86
N GLY A 69 -27.28 -12.48 -13.00
CA GLY A 69 -26.68 -13.68 -13.57
C GLY A 69 -25.21 -13.50 -13.93
N SER A 70 -24.89 -12.42 -14.67
CA SER A 70 -23.53 -12.11 -15.10
C SER A 70 -22.58 -11.71 -13.95
N ALA A 71 -23.09 -11.03 -12.93
CA ALA A 71 -22.34 -10.78 -11.69
C ALA A 71 -22.11 -12.07 -10.87
N ARG A 72 -23.07 -13.00 -10.86
CA ARG A 72 -22.94 -14.31 -10.18
C ARG A 72 -21.98 -15.24 -10.91
N ASP A 73 -21.95 -15.21 -12.23
CA ASP A 73 -21.02 -16.02 -13.03
C ASP A 73 -19.57 -15.51 -12.89
N GLY A 74 -19.35 -14.19 -12.92
CA GLY A 74 -18.02 -13.61 -12.65
C GLY A 74 -17.50 -13.89 -11.23
N LEU A 75 -18.41 -13.91 -10.23
CA LEU A 75 -18.09 -14.31 -8.86
C LEU A 75 -17.82 -15.81 -8.72
N ARG A 76 -18.59 -16.66 -9.41
CA ARG A 76 -18.37 -18.12 -9.42
C ARG A 76 -17.04 -18.50 -10.07
N ASP A 77 -16.67 -17.86 -11.16
CA ASP A 77 -15.41 -18.15 -11.85
C ASP A 77 -14.20 -17.63 -11.08
N SER A 78 -14.34 -16.47 -10.42
CA SER A 78 -13.32 -15.98 -9.48
C SER A 78 -13.18 -16.90 -8.26
N ALA A 79 -14.31 -17.38 -7.70
CA ALA A 79 -14.29 -18.30 -6.56
C ALA A 79 -13.71 -19.66 -6.92
N ARG A 80 -14.01 -20.20 -8.11
CA ARG A 80 -13.40 -21.44 -8.63
C ARG A 80 -11.90 -21.27 -8.81
N SER A 81 -11.48 -20.19 -9.48
CA SER A 81 -10.06 -19.89 -9.68
C SER A 81 -9.30 -19.71 -8.37
N ALA A 82 -9.94 -19.10 -7.35
CA ALA A 82 -9.38 -18.97 -6.02
C ALA A 82 -9.27 -20.32 -5.29
N ALA A 83 -10.32 -21.15 -5.37
CA ALA A 83 -10.33 -22.48 -4.78
C ALA A 83 -9.28 -23.40 -5.41
N ASP A 84 -9.09 -23.34 -6.74
CA ASP A 84 -8.08 -24.11 -7.46
C ASP A 84 -6.66 -23.67 -7.07
N ARG A 85 -6.42 -22.36 -6.95
CA ARG A 85 -5.14 -21.83 -6.45
C ARG A 85 -4.89 -22.23 -5.00
N ALA A 86 -5.90 -22.19 -4.14
CA ALA A 86 -5.78 -22.60 -2.74
C ALA A 86 -5.46 -24.10 -2.62
N LYS A 87 -6.09 -24.95 -3.45
CA LYS A 87 -5.77 -26.37 -3.53
C LYS A 87 -4.34 -26.60 -4.01
N ALA A 88 -3.94 -25.98 -5.12
CA ALA A 88 -2.58 -26.11 -5.66
C ALA A 88 -1.52 -25.62 -4.66
N LEU A 89 -1.79 -24.54 -3.92
CA LEU A 89 -0.93 -24.07 -2.85
C LEU A 89 -0.85 -25.11 -1.73
N ARG A 90 -1.99 -25.61 -1.25
CA ARG A 90 -2.02 -26.61 -0.17
C ARG A 90 -1.31 -27.91 -0.55
N GLU A 91 -1.45 -28.35 -1.79
CA GLU A 91 -0.73 -29.52 -2.33
C GLU A 91 0.79 -29.30 -2.29
N ARG A 92 1.27 -28.15 -2.74
CA ARG A 92 2.70 -27.77 -2.64
C ARG A 92 3.16 -27.65 -1.20
N LEU A 93 2.33 -27.11 -0.31
CA LEU A 93 2.66 -27.02 1.11
C LEU A 93 2.71 -28.40 1.78
N ALA A 94 1.96 -29.37 1.26
CA ALA A 94 1.95 -30.76 1.73
C ALA A 94 3.07 -31.61 1.12
N GLU A 95 3.72 -31.15 0.05
CA GLU A 95 4.80 -31.88 -0.62
C GLU A 95 5.98 -32.13 0.34
N GLY A 96 6.47 -33.38 0.35
CA GLY A 96 7.54 -33.85 1.22
C GLY A 96 7.09 -34.19 2.65
N THR A 97 5.78 -34.19 2.93
CA THR A 97 5.21 -34.57 4.23
C THR A 97 4.40 -35.87 4.18
N GLU A 98 4.47 -36.60 3.07
CA GLU A 98 3.67 -37.82 2.79
C GLU A 98 3.98 -38.96 3.76
N GLN A 99 5.18 -38.96 4.36
CA GLN A 99 5.62 -39.95 5.34
C GLN A 99 5.31 -39.55 6.79
N LEU A 100 4.75 -38.35 7.01
CA LEU A 100 4.40 -37.86 8.34
C LEU A 100 2.98 -38.28 8.71
N SER A 101 2.69 -38.42 10.01
CA SER A 101 1.32 -38.53 10.51
C SER A 101 0.48 -37.32 10.07
N GLU A 102 -0.82 -37.49 9.90
CA GLU A 102 -1.74 -36.40 9.51
C GLU A 102 -1.65 -35.18 10.45
N GLU A 103 -1.52 -35.34 11.77
CA GLU A 103 -1.31 -34.20 12.67
C GLU A 103 -0.01 -33.43 12.38
N ALA A 104 1.10 -34.15 12.15
CA ALA A 104 2.39 -33.53 11.86
C ALA A 104 2.39 -32.82 10.50
N ARG A 105 1.79 -33.45 9.48
CA ARG A 105 1.57 -32.85 8.16
C ARG A 105 0.76 -31.56 8.26
N ASN A 106 -0.35 -31.58 8.99
CA ASN A 106 -1.19 -30.39 9.17
C ASN A 106 -0.47 -29.26 9.90
N ARG A 107 0.38 -29.56 10.91
CA ARG A 107 1.22 -28.53 11.55
C ARG A 107 2.22 -27.91 10.58
N VAL A 108 2.89 -28.73 9.76
CA VAL A 108 3.85 -28.24 8.77
C VAL A 108 3.15 -27.36 7.74
N ILE A 109 2.00 -27.80 7.21
CA ILE A 109 1.19 -27.01 6.28
C ILE A 109 0.81 -25.66 6.90
N ALA A 110 0.28 -25.65 8.13
CA ALA A 110 -0.12 -24.42 8.81
C ALA A 110 1.06 -23.49 9.14
N ALA A 111 2.25 -24.04 9.39
CA ALA A 111 3.46 -23.24 9.57
C ALA A 111 3.93 -22.61 8.26
N ARG A 112 3.94 -23.39 7.17
CA ARG A 112 4.30 -22.90 5.83
C ARG A 112 3.30 -21.89 5.30
N GLU A 113 2.00 -22.07 5.55
CA GLU A 113 0.95 -21.12 5.19
C GLU A 113 1.18 -19.76 5.84
N ARG A 114 1.44 -19.73 7.16
CA ARG A 114 1.80 -18.48 7.87
C ARG A 114 3.07 -17.82 7.30
N ALA A 115 4.05 -18.62 6.89
CA ALA A 115 5.26 -18.09 6.27
C ALA A 115 4.97 -17.47 4.90
N VAL A 116 4.09 -18.07 4.09
CA VAL A 116 3.64 -17.51 2.81
C VAL A 116 2.85 -16.22 3.02
N GLU A 117 1.93 -16.18 3.98
CA GLU A 117 1.18 -14.98 4.33
C GLU A 117 2.09 -13.84 4.79
N ALA A 118 3.04 -14.13 5.70
CA ALA A 118 4.02 -13.16 6.16
C ALA A 118 4.88 -12.64 5.01
N ARG A 119 5.31 -13.52 4.11
CA ARG A 119 6.05 -13.14 2.90
C ARG A 119 5.22 -12.25 1.98
N ASP A 120 3.95 -12.57 1.75
CA ASP A 120 3.10 -11.81 0.84
C ASP A 120 2.76 -10.43 1.41
N ALA A 121 2.52 -10.34 2.72
CA ALA A 121 2.39 -9.07 3.43
C ALA A 121 3.68 -8.23 3.34
N ALA A 122 4.85 -8.86 3.54
CA ALA A 122 6.14 -8.20 3.38
C ALA A 122 6.35 -7.72 1.93
N MET A 123 5.99 -8.53 0.93
CA MET A 123 6.11 -8.18 -0.49
C MET A 123 5.17 -7.04 -0.88
N ALA A 124 3.93 -7.04 -0.39
CA ALA A 124 2.99 -5.94 -0.61
C ALA A 124 3.53 -4.62 -0.04
N ARG A 125 4.10 -4.66 1.17
CA ARG A 125 4.74 -3.49 1.79
C ARG A 125 6.01 -3.08 1.05
N ALA A 126 6.84 -4.04 0.63
CA ALA A 126 8.05 -3.78 -0.14
C ALA A 126 7.74 -3.06 -1.46
N ARG A 127 6.67 -3.45 -2.17
CA ARG A 127 6.21 -2.75 -3.38
C ARG A 127 5.88 -1.28 -3.11
N GLN A 128 5.17 -0.98 -2.03
CA GLN A 128 4.86 0.41 -1.63
C GLN A 128 6.10 1.19 -1.17
N THR A 129 7.15 0.49 -0.72
CA THR A 129 8.40 1.13 -0.28
C THR A 129 9.36 1.34 -1.44
N ARG A 130 9.18 0.60 -2.55
CA ARG A 130 10.07 0.60 -3.72
C ARG A 130 10.14 1.97 -4.39
N GLU A 131 9.02 2.69 -4.48
CA GLU A 131 8.95 4.05 -5.03
C GLU A 131 9.79 5.03 -4.21
N ARG A 132 9.75 4.95 -2.87
CA ARG A 132 10.59 5.80 -2.01
C ARG A 132 12.06 5.40 -2.04
N ALA A 133 12.33 4.11 -2.22
CA ALA A 133 13.68 3.59 -2.31
C ALA A 133 14.36 3.97 -3.64
N SER A 134 13.61 4.06 -4.75
CA SER A 134 14.16 4.57 -6.02
C SER A 134 14.57 6.04 -5.88
N ASP A 135 13.73 6.87 -5.29
CA ASP A 135 14.04 8.30 -5.10
C ASP A 135 15.30 8.47 -4.24
N LEU A 136 15.42 7.71 -3.14
CA LEU A 136 16.61 7.76 -2.28
C LEU A 136 17.87 7.24 -2.97
N TYR A 137 17.76 6.22 -3.82
CA TYR A 137 18.90 5.70 -4.57
C TYR A 137 19.39 6.68 -5.64
N GLU A 138 18.46 7.35 -6.34
CA GLU A 138 18.76 8.37 -7.33
C GLU A 138 19.38 9.64 -6.70
N GLU A 139 18.87 10.06 -5.55
CA GLU A 139 19.39 11.24 -4.84
C GLU A 139 20.71 10.93 -4.08
N HIS A 140 20.81 9.76 -3.43
CA HIS A 140 21.89 9.42 -2.51
C HIS A 140 22.31 7.93 -2.59
N PRO A 141 23.04 7.50 -3.65
CA PRO A 141 23.38 6.09 -3.87
C PRO A 141 24.24 5.48 -2.75
N LEU A 142 25.14 6.26 -2.14
CA LEU A 142 25.98 5.80 -1.03
C LEU A 142 25.16 5.52 0.24
N VAL A 143 24.20 6.39 0.55
CA VAL A 143 23.31 6.23 1.73
C VAL A 143 22.39 5.03 1.53
N ALA A 144 21.81 4.90 0.33
CA ALA A 144 20.99 3.75 -0.02
C ALA A 144 21.79 2.43 0.08
N GLY A 145 23.04 2.41 -0.39
CA GLY A 145 23.95 1.27 -0.25
C GLY A 145 24.23 0.90 1.21
N ALA A 146 24.57 1.88 2.05
CA ALA A 146 24.82 1.65 3.47
C ALA A 146 23.59 1.10 4.21
N LEU A 147 22.41 1.64 3.93
CA LEU A 147 21.14 1.14 4.48
C LEU A 147 20.84 -0.29 4.01
N ALA A 148 21.08 -0.60 2.73
CA ALA A 148 20.88 -1.94 2.20
C ALA A 148 21.79 -2.97 2.90
N VAL A 149 23.07 -2.63 3.13
CA VAL A 149 24.01 -3.47 3.89
C VAL A 149 23.51 -3.66 5.33
N ALA A 150 23.10 -2.59 6.00
CA ALA A 150 22.60 -2.67 7.39
C ALA A 150 21.37 -3.57 7.50
N VAL A 151 20.39 -3.42 6.60
CA VAL A 151 19.19 -4.27 6.56
C VAL A 151 19.57 -5.72 6.23
N GLY A 152 20.45 -5.94 5.26
CA GLY A 152 20.93 -7.27 4.90
C GLY A 152 21.64 -7.97 6.06
N ALA A 153 22.50 -7.26 6.78
CA ALA A 153 23.19 -7.77 7.96
C ALA A 153 22.21 -8.08 9.10
N ALA A 154 21.23 -7.21 9.37
CA ALA A 154 20.22 -7.46 10.39
C ALA A 154 19.38 -8.71 10.09
N ILE A 155 18.99 -8.90 8.82
CA ILE A 155 18.27 -10.10 8.38
C ILE A 155 19.18 -11.33 8.51
N GLY A 156 20.42 -11.25 8.02
CA GLY A 156 21.40 -12.33 8.11
C GLY A 156 21.68 -12.76 9.55
N ALA A 157 21.81 -11.81 10.47
CA ALA A 157 22.04 -12.07 11.89
C ALA A 157 20.82 -12.65 12.62
N ALA A 158 19.60 -12.41 12.11
CA ALA A 158 18.37 -12.97 12.67
C ALA A 158 18.08 -14.39 12.18
N LEU A 159 18.72 -14.84 11.10
CA LEU A 159 18.52 -16.19 10.56
C LEU A 159 19.32 -17.22 11.39
N PRO A 160 18.71 -18.37 11.75
CA PRO A 160 19.44 -19.43 12.42
C PRO A 160 20.46 -20.07 11.49
N ARG A 161 21.66 -20.37 12.02
CA ARG A 161 22.69 -21.15 11.31
C ARG A 161 22.13 -22.48 10.84
N SER A 162 22.32 -22.81 9.57
CA SER A 162 21.86 -24.08 9.01
C SER A 162 22.88 -25.20 9.27
N ARG A 163 22.40 -26.44 9.49
CA ARG A 163 23.30 -27.60 9.72
C ARG A 163 24.20 -27.89 8.52
N THR A 164 23.75 -27.53 7.32
CA THR A 164 24.52 -27.62 6.07
C THR A 164 25.65 -26.61 6.04
N GLU A 165 25.45 -25.37 6.53
CA GLU A 165 26.55 -24.44 6.74
C GLU A 165 27.52 -24.98 7.79
N ASP A 166 27.03 -25.52 8.91
CA ASP A 166 27.92 -26.02 9.95
C ASP A 166 28.77 -27.22 9.49
N ALA A 167 28.24 -28.09 8.63
CA ALA A 167 28.96 -29.25 8.11
C ALA A 167 30.05 -28.89 7.08
N TYR A 168 29.80 -27.90 6.21
CA TYR A 168 30.73 -27.52 5.14
C TYR A 168 31.62 -26.33 5.51
N LEU A 169 31.09 -25.36 6.25
CA LEU A 169 31.81 -24.18 6.66
C LEU A 169 32.37 -24.33 8.06
N GLY A 170 31.87 -25.20 8.94
CA GLY A 170 32.33 -25.28 10.33
C GLY A 170 33.85 -25.39 10.51
N GLN A 171 34.55 -26.17 9.68
CA GLN A 171 36.02 -26.33 9.77
C GLN A 171 36.81 -25.08 9.33
N HIS A 172 36.22 -24.21 8.50
CA HIS A 172 36.84 -22.96 8.05
C HIS A 172 36.19 -21.72 8.68
N SER A 173 35.03 -21.89 9.31
CA SER A 173 34.21 -20.86 9.92
C SER A 173 34.90 -20.27 11.11
N ASP A 174 35.56 -21.09 11.93
CA ASP A 174 36.24 -20.59 13.14
C ASP A 174 37.37 -19.64 12.75
N ALA A 175 38.22 -20.03 11.79
CA ALA A 175 39.28 -19.15 11.29
C ALA A 175 38.74 -17.87 10.60
N LEU A 176 37.62 -17.98 9.87
CA LEU A 176 36.98 -16.83 9.24
C LEU A 176 36.29 -15.92 10.27
N MET A 177 35.73 -16.47 11.35
CA MET A 177 35.14 -15.70 12.44
C MET A 177 36.21 -15.03 13.28
N ASP A 178 37.30 -15.73 13.62
CA ASP A 178 38.43 -15.15 14.33
C ASP A 178 39.03 -13.97 13.53
N GLU A 179 39.18 -14.14 12.22
CA GLU A 179 39.64 -13.08 11.33
C GLU A 179 38.64 -11.92 11.24
N ALA A 180 37.34 -12.22 11.14
CA ALA A 180 36.28 -11.21 11.16
C ALA A 180 36.22 -10.44 12.48
N GLU A 181 36.37 -11.13 13.62
CA GLU A 181 36.42 -10.52 14.95
C GLU A 181 37.65 -9.63 15.12
N ARG A 182 38.81 -10.06 14.59
CA ARG A 182 40.03 -9.26 14.58
C ARG A 182 39.85 -7.97 13.78
N ILE A 183 39.38 -8.08 12.53
CA ILE A 183 39.10 -6.93 11.66
C ILE A 183 38.07 -6.01 12.32
N PHE A 184 36.99 -6.58 12.85
CA PHE A 184 35.94 -5.83 13.52
C PHE A 184 36.47 -5.08 14.75
N ALA A 185 37.31 -5.70 15.57
CA ALA A 185 37.89 -5.05 16.74
C ALA A 185 38.81 -3.88 16.34
N GLU A 186 39.63 -4.07 15.31
CA GLU A 186 40.51 -3.03 14.75
C GLU A 186 39.72 -1.86 14.17
N GLU A 187 38.68 -2.13 13.38
CA GLU A 187 37.83 -1.11 12.76
C GLU A 187 36.94 -0.42 13.80
N LYS A 188 36.39 -1.14 14.77
CA LYS A 188 35.59 -0.56 15.85
C LYS A 188 36.38 0.45 16.67
N ALA A 189 37.67 0.19 16.93
CA ALA A 189 38.53 1.14 17.62
C ALA A 189 38.75 2.42 16.81
N LYS A 190 38.98 2.29 15.50
CA LYS A 190 39.17 3.44 14.57
C LYS A 190 37.89 4.24 14.37
N LEU A 191 36.74 3.57 14.32
CA LEU A 191 35.44 4.19 14.09
C LEU A 191 34.79 4.72 15.37
N GLY A 192 35.24 4.30 16.56
CA GLY A 192 34.60 4.64 17.83
C GLY A 192 34.53 6.15 18.11
N GLU A 193 35.60 6.88 17.82
CA GLU A 193 35.64 8.33 18.03
C GLU A 193 34.85 9.10 16.95
N VAL A 194 34.95 8.68 15.70
CA VAL A 194 34.17 9.24 14.58
C VAL A 194 32.67 9.01 14.80
N ALA A 195 32.27 7.82 15.27
CA ALA A 195 30.89 7.49 15.57
C ALA A 195 30.34 8.25 16.78
N ARG A 196 31.15 8.52 17.81
CA ARG A 196 30.75 9.38 18.93
C ARG A 196 30.50 10.81 18.46
N ALA A 197 31.44 11.40 17.72
CA ALA A 197 31.30 12.76 17.21
C ALA A 197 30.09 12.90 16.28
N ALA A 198 29.91 11.96 15.34
CA ALA A 198 28.75 11.94 14.45
C ALA A 198 27.44 11.71 15.22
N GLY A 199 27.45 10.83 16.23
CA GLY A 199 26.28 10.51 17.05
C GLY A 199 25.82 11.67 17.94
N GLU A 200 26.76 12.43 18.51
CA GLU A 200 26.44 13.62 19.30
C GLU A 200 25.82 14.72 18.45
N GLU A 201 26.36 14.99 17.25
CA GLU A 201 25.79 15.98 16.33
C GLU A 201 24.43 15.52 15.78
N ALA A 202 24.30 14.24 15.42
CA ALA A 202 23.02 13.67 15.02
C ALA A 202 21.96 13.79 16.14
N LYS A 203 22.35 13.56 17.40
CA LYS A 203 21.45 13.72 18.56
C LYS A 203 21.07 15.18 18.78
N LYS A 204 21.98 16.12 18.53
CA LYS A 204 21.73 17.56 18.62
C LYS A 204 20.75 18.01 17.53
N VAL A 205 21.00 17.65 16.27
CA VAL A 205 20.10 17.84 15.14
C VAL A 205 18.71 17.26 15.41
N ALA A 206 18.63 16.04 15.95
CA ALA A 206 17.37 15.39 16.24
C ALA A 206 16.56 16.13 17.32
N ARG A 207 17.24 16.67 18.35
CA ARG A 207 16.62 17.50 19.39
C ARG A 207 16.13 18.84 18.85
N GLU A 208 16.94 19.51 18.03
CA GLU A 208 16.57 20.76 17.33
C GLU A 208 15.33 20.52 16.47
N THR A 209 15.36 19.51 15.61
CA THR A 209 14.25 19.15 14.73
C THR A 209 12.98 18.81 15.52
N LYS A 210 13.10 18.06 16.63
CA LYS A 210 11.95 17.73 17.50
C LYS A 210 11.33 18.96 18.16
N ALA A 211 12.15 19.91 18.63
CA ALA A 211 11.66 21.16 19.20
C ALA A 211 10.91 22.01 18.15
N ASP A 212 11.45 22.10 16.93
CA ASP A 212 10.81 22.83 15.84
C ASP A 212 9.50 22.17 15.35
N LEU A 213 9.42 20.84 15.42
CA LEU A 213 8.22 20.05 15.14
C LEU A 213 7.11 20.31 16.16
N ASP A 214 7.46 20.43 17.44
CA ASP A 214 6.51 20.70 18.53
C ASP A 214 6.03 22.17 18.52
N GLU A 215 6.88 23.13 18.10
CA GLU A 215 6.51 24.56 18.03
C GLU A 215 5.75 24.97 16.78
N ASN A 216 5.96 24.32 15.63
CA ASN A 216 5.45 24.81 14.35
C ASN A 216 4.54 23.83 13.59
N ALA A 217 3.94 22.82 14.24
CA ALA A 217 3.12 21.77 13.59
C ALA A 217 2.23 22.31 12.45
N PRO A 218 2.67 22.25 11.18
CA PRO A 218 1.93 22.85 10.09
C PRO A 218 0.89 21.84 9.66
N GLY A 219 -0.38 22.18 9.87
CA GLY A 219 -1.46 21.57 9.11
C GLY A 219 -1.22 21.86 7.62
N ASP A 220 -0.98 20.80 6.85
CA ASP A 220 -1.05 20.71 5.38
C ASP A 220 0.26 20.90 4.59
N LYS A 221 0.51 19.90 3.71
CA LYS A 221 1.40 19.74 2.52
C LYS A 221 2.85 20.28 2.53
N ASN A 222 3.16 21.36 3.25
CA ASN A 222 4.51 21.92 3.39
C ASN A 222 5.40 21.14 4.36
N PHE A 223 4.83 20.20 5.11
CA PHE A 223 5.57 19.41 6.09
C PHE A 223 6.67 18.55 5.45
N ALA A 224 6.37 17.92 4.31
CA ALA A 224 7.34 17.06 3.63
C ALA A 224 8.50 17.86 3.04
N ASP A 225 8.22 19.04 2.46
CA ASP A 225 9.25 19.92 1.90
C ASP A 225 10.09 20.57 2.98
N ALA A 226 9.47 21.07 4.07
CA ALA A 226 10.20 21.60 5.22
C ALA A 226 11.09 20.53 5.88
N LEU A 227 10.61 19.27 5.93
CA LEU A 227 11.39 18.15 6.44
C LEU A 227 12.56 17.81 5.49
N LYS A 228 12.35 17.85 4.16
CA LYS A 228 13.39 17.61 3.16
C LYS A 228 14.51 18.65 3.26
N ASP A 229 14.15 19.93 3.31
CA ASP A 229 15.12 21.03 3.40
C ASP A 229 15.91 20.98 4.72
N LYS A 230 15.22 20.70 5.83
CA LYS A 230 15.87 20.57 7.15
C LYS A 230 16.75 19.33 7.25
N ALA A 231 16.33 18.21 6.65
CA ALA A 231 17.13 17.00 6.56
C ALA A 231 18.40 17.22 5.73
N ARG A 232 18.30 17.96 4.62
CA ARG A 232 19.46 18.31 3.77
C ARG A 232 20.46 19.18 4.53
N GLN A 233 20.00 20.27 5.14
CA GLN A 233 20.87 21.17 5.90
C GLN A 233 21.54 20.46 7.09
N SER A 234 20.82 19.56 7.74
CA SER A 234 21.39 18.78 8.84
C SER A 234 22.35 17.69 8.36
N GLY A 235 22.06 17.06 7.23
CA GLY A 235 22.93 16.09 6.58
C GLY A 235 24.26 16.71 6.15
N GLU A 236 24.24 17.93 5.60
CA GLU A 236 25.44 18.67 5.22
C GLU A 236 26.35 18.96 6.43
N ARG A 237 25.77 19.39 7.57
CA ARG A 237 26.54 19.59 8.82
C ARG A 237 27.19 18.31 9.33
N VAL A 238 26.44 17.21 9.33
CA VAL A 238 26.96 15.90 9.77
C VAL A 238 28.06 15.41 8.82
N ALA A 239 27.89 15.60 7.50
CA ALA A 239 28.90 15.24 6.51
C ALA A 239 30.17 16.08 6.66
N GLU A 240 30.04 17.38 6.92
CA GLU A 240 31.18 18.28 7.10
C GLU A 240 31.95 17.99 8.40
N ALA A 241 31.24 17.73 9.50
CA ALA A 241 31.86 17.30 10.76
C ALA A 241 32.57 15.95 10.61
N ALA A 242 31.93 14.98 9.94
CA ALA A 242 32.54 13.68 9.67
C ALA A 242 33.79 13.80 8.78
N LYS A 243 33.74 14.65 7.75
CA LYS A 243 34.89 14.93 6.89
C LYS A 243 36.04 15.58 7.66
N SER A 244 35.75 16.58 8.48
CA SER A 244 36.75 17.26 9.31
C SER A 244 37.42 16.33 10.31
N GLU A 245 36.68 15.42 10.93
CA GLU A 245 37.24 14.45 11.87
C GLU A 245 38.04 13.36 11.16
N ALA A 246 37.58 12.89 10.00
CA ALA A 246 38.32 11.93 9.17
C ALA A 246 39.67 12.48 8.69
N ASP A 247 39.71 13.76 8.29
CA ASP A 247 40.95 14.44 7.87
C ASP A 247 41.94 14.62 9.04
N LYS A 248 41.44 14.86 10.26
CA LYS A 248 42.29 14.95 11.47
C LYS A 248 42.90 13.61 11.88
N GLN A 249 42.19 12.52 11.63
CA GLN A 249 42.59 11.18 12.03
C GLN A 249 43.40 10.43 10.95
N ASP A 250 43.75 11.12 9.84
CA ASP A 250 44.47 10.56 8.68
C ASP A 250 43.81 9.27 8.14
N LEU A 251 42.47 9.20 8.20
CA LEU A 251 41.71 8.03 7.74
C LEU A 251 41.67 7.90 6.20
N GLY A 252 42.38 8.78 5.47
CA GLY A 252 42.41 8.84 4.01
C GLY A 252 43.64 8.23 3.34
N THR A 253 44.73 7.95 4.06
CA THR A 253 45.91 7.31 3.47
C THR A 253 45.81 5.79 3.59
N VAL A 254 45.14 5.17 2.61
CA VAL A 254 45.33 3.75 2.33
C VAL A 254 46.78 3.57 1.90
N LYS A 255 47.65 3.17 2.83
CA LYS A 255 48.99 2.68 2.50
C LYS A 255 48.82 1.36 1.75
N HIS A 256 48.92 1.42 0.42
CA HIS A 256 49.21 0.27 -0.42
C HIS A 256 50.68 -0.12 -0.30
#